data_AF-A0A9E0HI18-F1
#
_entry.id   AF-A0A9E0HI18-F1
#
_cell.length_a   1.000
_cell.length_b   1.000
_cell.length_c   1.000
_cell.angle_alpha   90.00
_cell.angle_beta   90.00
_cell.angle_gamma   90.00
#
_symmetry.space_group_name_H-M   'P 1'
#
loop_
_entity.id
_entity.type
_entity.pdbx_description
1 polymer ?
#
loop_
_entity_poly.entity_id
_entity_poly.type
_entity_poly.pdbx_seq_one_letter_code
_entity_poly.pdbx_strand_id
1 'polypeptide(L)'
;MRALAIAALAAACGGPTQAAAPADDLGYLVWTAAPSQTIWFDADGAERGRADGVWLRTDETLWRLEERTLSRVTTGCELGGGDRPPPGRATAALPTLLSADRQTRVVPWPTELEGTDEYATWDERTVVVASLGDRLFFLDYTDAYACGAHGNQGVAAATYDLPTRRLTSTAPRPAEPRLAALADAALTEPIDRLDADGWQIGATVPSWTGDRLGARHLVFVSTCYACGNGEWSSYTWGPWIEDVRLPDDWPRPDPPPAVRAALIGDSPRGLSWGLADATWRATFTPR
;
A
#
# COMPACT_ATOMS: atom_id res chain seq x y z
N MET A 1 -29.51 -38.69 3.68
CA MET A 1 -29.22 -37.45 2.94
C MET A 1 -30.10 -36.34 3.48
N ARG A 2 -29.57 -35.45 4.33
CA ARG A 2 -30.28 -34.30 4.89
C ARG A 2 -29.59 -33.04 4.37
N ALA A 3 -30.34 -32.19 3.66
CA ALA A 3 -29.87 -30.91 3.17
C ALA A 3 -29.76 -29.91 4.32
N LEU A 4 -28.59 -29.28 4.48
CA LEU A 4 -28.42 -28.11 5.35
C LEU A 4 -28.74 -26.85 4.55
N ALA A 5 -29.71 -26.07 5.04
CA ALA A 5 -30.00 -24.73 4.56
C ALA A 5 -29.02 -23.74 5.20
N ILE A 6 -28.24 -23.03 4.38
CA ILE A 6 -27.41 -21.90 4.80
C ILE A 6 -28.31 -20.66 4.80
N ALA A 7 -28.61 -20.14 6.00
CA ALA A 7 -29.27 -18.85 6.15
C ALA A 7 -28.23 -17.74 5.99
N ALA A 8 -28.39 -16.89 4.97
CA ALA A 8 -27.57 -15.70 4.77
C ALA A 8 -27.98 -14.61 5.78
N LEU A 9 -27.08 -14.28 6.70
CA LEU A 9 -27.17 -13.05 7.50
C LEU A 9 -26.82 -11.86 6.60
N ALA A 10 -27.83 -11.11 6.18
CA ALA A 10 -27.63 -9.78 5.60
C ALA A 10 -27.24 -8.82 6.73
N ALA A 11 -25.94 -8.54 6.87
CA ALA A 11 -25.47 -7.44 7.70
C ALA A 11 -26.00 -6.12 7.12
N ALA A 12 -26.67 -5.32 7.95
CA ALA A 12 -27.08 -3.98 7.57
C ALA A 12 -25.82 -3.11 7.40
N CYS A 13 -25.35 -2.95 6.17
CA CYS A 13 -24.34 -1.96 5.84
C CYS A 13 -24.94 -0.56 6.06
N GLY A 14 -24.66 0.05 7.21
CA GLY A 14 -24.85 1.49 7.38
C GLY A 14 -24.09 2.20 6.27
N GLY A 15 -24.80 3.02 5.49
CA GLY A 15 -24.17 3.80 4.42
C GLY A 15 -23.06 4.68 4.99
N PRO A 16 -22.00 4.98 4.20
CA PRO A 16 -20.90 5.82 4.66
C PRO A 16 -21.46 7.18 5.13
N THR A 17 -21.03 7.61 6.31
CA THR A 17 -21.39 8.94 6.82
C THR A 17 -20.82 9.97 5.85
N GLN A 18 -21.69 10.79 5.26
CA GLN A 18 -21.26 11.81 4.31
C GLN A 18 -20.41 12.83 5.06
N ALA A 19 -19.12 12.90 4.74
CA ALA A 19 -18.20 13.86 5.35
C ALA A 19 -18.72 15.28 5.12
N ALA A 20 -18.71 16.12 6.17
CA ALA A 20 -18.93 17.54 6.01
C ALA A 20 -17.87 18.11 5.04
N ALA A 21 -18.28 19.03 4.18
CA ALA A 21 -17.34 19.71 3.29
C ALA A 21 -16.19 20.33 4.12
N PRO A 22 -14.92 20.21 3.68
CA PRO A 22 -13.82 20.78 4.43
C PRO A 22 -13.95 22.27 4.67
N ALA A 23 -13.27 22.77 5.71
CA ALA A 23 -13.14 24.19 5.95
C ALA A 23 -12.24 24.86 4.88
N ASP A 24 -12.40 26.16 4.69
CA ASP A 24 -11.78 26.99 3.65
C ASP A 24 -10.23 27.07 3.71
N ASP A 25 -9.62 26.51 4.75
CA ASP A 25 -8.24 26.76 5.19
C ASP A 25 -7.42 25.49 5.43
N LEU A 26 -7.79 24.36 4.81
CA LEU A 26 -7.03 23.13 4.93
C LEU A 26 -5.54 23.39 4.64
N GLY A 27 -4.67 22.77 5.43
CA GLY A 27 -3.22 22.70 5.24
C GLY A 27 -2.78 21.25 5.05
N TYR A 28 -3.04 20.41 6.06
CA TYR A 28 -2.50 19.04 6.14
C TYR A 28 -3.58 17.98 6.29
N LEU A 29 -3.33 16.80 5.72
CA LEU A 29 -4.13 15.60 5.91
C LEU A 29 -3.26 14.48 6.47
N VAL A 30 -3.69 13.89 7.58
CA VAL A 30 -3.06 12.71 8.19
C VAL A 30 -4.04 11.56 8.14
N TRP A 31 -3.62 10.40 7.62
CA TRP A 31 -4.51 9.23 7.51
C TRP A 31 -3.95 7.99 8.21
N THR A 32 -4.88 7.17 8.72
CA THR A 32 -4.63 5.87 9.36
C THR A 32 -5.17 4.73 8.49
N ALA A 33 -4.65 3.52 8.63
CA ALA A 33 -5.09 2.36 7.83
C ALA A 33 -6.22 1.52 8.47
N ALA A 34 -6.40 1.54 9.80
CA ALA A 34 -7.36 0.66 10.47
C ALA A 34 -7.89 1.28 11.79
N PRO A 35 -9.16 1.71 11.85
CA PRO A 35 -10.02 1.97 10.68
C PRO A 35 -9.38 3.04 9.78
N SER A 36 -9.68 2.98 8.48
CA SER A 36 -9.22 4.02 7.55
C SER A 36 -9.95 5.32 7.84
N GLN A 37 -9.22 6.32 8.31
CA GLN A 37 -9.73 7.66 8.60
C GLN A 37 -8.69 8.69 8.17
N THR A 38 -9.14 9.85 7.71
CA THR A 38 -8.29 11.03 7.48
C THR A 38 -8.70 12.16 8.42
N ILE A 39 -7.72 12.73 9.12
CA ILE A 39 -7.85 13.91 9.95
C ILE A 39 -7.39 15.13 9.14
N TRP A 40 -8.16 16.20 9.19
CA TRP A 40 -7.96 17.41 8.42
C TRP A 40 -7.46 18.51 9.36
N PHE A 41 -6.34 19.13 9.01
CA PHE A 41 -5.76 20.24 9.76
C PHE A 41 -5.67 21.46 8.86
N ASP A 42 -5.80 22.65 9.44
CA ASP A 42 -5.43 23.90 8.77
C ASP A 42 -3.90 24.06 8.68
N ALA A 43 -3.45 25.19 8.14
CA ALA A 43 -2.02 25.50 8.00
C ALA A 43 -1.29 25.67 9.36
N ASP A 44 -2.00 26.09 10.40
CA ASP A 44 -1.48 26.28 11.75
C ASP A 44 -1.49 24.99 12.59
N GLY A 45 -2.13 23.94 12.07
CA GLY A 45 -2.26 22.63 12.70
C GLY A 45 -3.49 22.47 13.57
N ALA A 46 -4.48 23.37 13.51
CA ALA A 46 -5.74 23.14 14.18
C ALA A 46 -6.56 22.09 13.43
N GLU A 47 -7.09 21.09 14.15
CA GLU A 47 -7.98 20.09 13.56
C GLU A 47 -9.28 20.76 13.10
N ARG A 48 -9.60 20.61 11.81
CA ARG A 48 -10.81 21.13 11.17
C ARG A 48 -11.89 20.07 11.00
N GLY A 49 -11.52 18.79 10.98
CA GLY A 49 -12.47 17.71 10.87
C GLY A 49 -11.84 16.35 10.60
N ARG A 50 -12.70 15.36 10.37
CA ARG A 50 -12.34 13.98 10.06
C ARG A 50 -13.26 13.43 8.98
N ALA A 51 -12.73 12.54 8.16
CA ALA A 51 -13.47 11.84 7.13
C ALA A 51 -13.12 10.35 7.11
N ASP A 52 -14.10 9.50 6.80
CA ASP A 52 -13.88 8.08 6.60
C ASP A 52 -13.07 7.83 5.32
N GLY A 53 -12.19 6.84 5.38
CA GLY A 53 -11.30 6.46 4.29
C GLY A 53 -10.01 7.28 4.24
N VAL A 54 -9.23 7.04 3.18
CA VAL A 54 -7.96 7.72 2.92
C VAL A 54 -8.20 8.84 1.91
N TRP A 55 -7.93 10.07 2.33
CA TRP A 55 -7.98 11.27 1.52
C TRP A 55 -6.57 11.86 1.40
N LEU A 56 -6.25 12.28 0.19
CA LEU A 56 -4.94 12.77 -0.18
C LEU A 56 -5.11 14.12 -0.85
N ARG A 57 -4.24 15.05 -0.52
CA ARG A 57 -4.25 16.38 -1.11
C ARG A 57 -3.04 16.59 -1.97
N THR A 58 -3.26 17.23 -3.12
CA THR A 58 -2.23 17.87 -3.94
C THR A 58 -2.53 19.37 -4.07
N ASP A 59 -1.64 20.11 -4.72
CA ASP A 59 -1.88 21.51 -5.09
C ASP A 59 -3.09 21.69 -6.01
N GLU A 60 -3.44 20.66 -6.79
CA GLU A 60 -4.50 20.73 -7.80
C GLU A 60 -5.88 20.31 -7.27
N THR A 61 -5.94 19.30 -6.40
CA THR A 61 -7.22 18.72 -5.99
C THR A 61 -7.11 17.85 -4.75
N LEU A 62 -8.27 17.39 -4.28
CA LEU A 62 -8.39 16.36 -3.26
C LEU A 62 -8.73 15.02 -3.92
N TRP A 63 -8.04 13.98 -3.52
CA TRP A 63 -8.23 12.61 -3.97
C TRP A 63 -8.78 11.75 -2.85
N ARG A 64 -9.75 10.91 -3.18
CA ARG A 64 -10.19 9.80 -2.34
C ARG A 64 -9.60 8.51 -2.85
N LEU A 65 -8.95 7.75 -1.98
CA LEU A 65 -8.55 6.40 -2.28
C LEU A 65 -9.74 5.47 -2.13
N GLU A 66 -10.02 4.69 -3.17
CA GLU A 66 -10.99 3.60 -3.18
C GLU A 66 -10.31 2.31 -3.62
N GLU A 67 -10.89 1.18 -3.27
CA GLU A 67 -10.45 -0.13 -3.76
C GLU A 67 -11.39 -0.61 -4.87
N ARG A 68 -10.82 -1.15 -5.94
CA ARG A 68 -11.57 -1.81 -7.00
C ARG A 68 -11.10 -3.25 -7.11
N THR A 69 -12.02 -4.19 -6.94
CA THR A 69 -11.76 -5.61 -7.19
C THR A 69 -12.04 -5.94 -8.66
N LEU A 70 -11.08 -6.58 -9.30
CA LEU A 70 -11.20 -7.24 -10.59
C LEU A 70 -11.15 -8.75 -10.35
N SER A 71 -11.81 -9.53 -11.21
CA SER A 71 -11.76 -10.98 -11.15
C SER A 71 -11.92 -11.61 -12.51
N ARG A 72 -11.24 -12.72 -12.73
CA ARG A 72 -11.45 -13.60 -13.90
C ARG A 72 -11.36 -15.07 -13.50
N VAL A 73 -11.90 -15.93 -14.36
CA VAL A 73 -11.80 -17.39 -14.23
C VAL A 73 -10.49 -17.83 -14.88
N THR A 74 -9.74 -18.72 -14.22
CA THR A 74 -8.51 -19.32 -14.78
C THR A 74 -8.83 -20.64 -15.49
N THR A 75 -7.92 -21.17 -16.31
CA THR A 75 -8.22 -22.39 -17.08
C THR A 75 -7.93 -23.69 -16.33
N GLY A 76 -7.31 -23.60 -15.14
CA GLY A 76 -6.74 -24.74 -14.42
C GLY A 76 -5.36 -25.09 -14.97
N CYS A 77 -4.42 -25.40 -14.07
CA CYS A 77 -3.06 -25.79 -14.43
C CYS A 77 -3.02 -27.16 -15.15
N GLU A 78 -1.93 -27.43 -15.89
CA GLU A 78 -1.66 -28.76 -16.44
C GLU A 78 -0.81 -29.58 -15.46
N LEU A 79 -1.38 -30.64 -14.89
CA LEU A 79 -0.59 -31.71 -14.27
C LEU A 79 -0.24 -32.72 -15.36
N GLY A 80 1.02 -33.16 -15.41
CA GLY A 80 1.58 -34.09 -16.42
C GLY A 80 0.96 -35.50 -16.47
N GLY A 81 -0.29 -35.68 -16.03
CA GLY A 81 -1.03 -36.94 -15.96
C GLY A 81 -2.47 -36.87 -16.49
N GLY A 82 -2.89 -35.78 -17.16
CA GLY A 82 -4.15 -35.71 -17.93
C GLY A 82 -5.38 -35.17 -17.19
N ASP A 83 -5.42 -35.26 -15.86
CA ASP A 83 -6.48 -34.63 -15.07
C ASP A 83 -6.10 -33.17 -14.74
N ARG A 84 -6.72 -32.22 -15.45
CA ARG A 84 -6.62 -30.80 -15.07
C ARG A 84 -7.57 -30.53 -13.89
N PRO A 85 -7.08 -29.96 -12.77
CA PRO A 85 -7.99 -29.47 -11.75
C PRO A 85 -8.95 -28.42 -12.35
N PRO A 86 -10.14 -28.24 -11.75
CA PRO A 86 -11.12 -27.33 -12.27
C PRO A 86 -10.55 -25.90 -12.34
N PRO A 87 -11.04 -25.07 -13.29
CA PRO A 87 -10.88 -23.63 -13.29
C PRO A 87 -10.99 -23.04 -11.89
N GLY A 88 -10.00 -22.22 -11.51
CA GLY A 88 -10.07 -21.45 -10.28
C GLY A 88 -10.41 -19.99 -10.56
N ARG A 89 -9.84 -19.10 -9.74
CA ARG A 89 -10.11 -17.66 -9.82
C ARG A 89 -8.80 -16.89 -9.73
N ALA A 90 -8.69 -15.87 -10.58
CA ALA A 90 -7.70 -14.83 -10.44
C ALA A 90 -8.40 -13.53 -9.98
N THR A 91 -7.94 -12.92 -8.89
CA THR A 91 -8.47 -11.65 -8.37
C THR A 91 -7.38 -10.59 -8.27
N ALA A 92 -7.75 -9.32 -8.44
CA ALA A 92 -6.87 -8.19 -8.19
C ALA A 92 -7.64 -7.09 -7.43
N ALA A 93 -7.17 -6.69 -6.26
CA ALA A 93 -7.68 -5.55 -5.50
C ALA A 93 -6.76 -4.35 -5.71
N LEU A 94 -7.22 -3.38 -6.51
CA LEU A 94 -6.40 -2.27 -6.97
C LEU A 94 -6.85 -0.94 -6.34
N PRO A 95 -5.91 -0.10 -5.88
CA PRO A 95 -6.20 1.25 -5.49
C PRO A 95 -6.71 2.03 -6.70
N THR A 96 -7.71 2.86 -6.46
CA THR A 96 -8.22 3.84 -7.40
C THR A 96 -8.21 5.18 -6.69
N LEU A 97 -7.65 6.19 -7.33
CA LEU A 97 -7.81 7.58 -6.90
C LEU A 97 -8.98 8.18 -7.64
N LEU A 98 -9.97 8.63 -6.89
CA LEU A 98 -11.06 9.46 -7.40
C LEU A 98 -10.77 10.91 -7.03
N SER A 99 -10.71 11.78 -8.02
CA SER A 99 -10.77 13.21 -7.74
C SER A 99 -12.06 13.50 -6.99
N ALA A 100 -12.06 14.54 -6.18
CA ALA A 100 -13.22 14.88 -5.38
C ALA A 100 -14.48 15.07 -6.27
N ASP A 101 -14.32 15.56 -7.52
CA ASP A 101 -15.41 15.80 -8.48
C ASP A 101 -15.89 14.53 -9.19
N ARG A 102 -15.21 13.41 -8.88
CA ARG A 102 -15.42 12.08 -9.41
C ARG A 102 -15.30 12.00 -10.93
N GLN A 103 -14.77 13.03 -11.59
CA GLN A 103 -14.58 13.06 -13.04
C GLN A 103 -13.29 12.34 -13.44
N THR A 104 -12.26 12.41 -12.59
CA THR A 104 -10.97 11.80 -12.86
C THR A 104 -10.79 10.55 -12.01
N ARG A 105 -10.54 9.44 -12.70
CA ARG A 105 -10.19 8.16 -12.10
C ARG A 105 -8.78 7.79 -12.52
N VAL A 106 -7.92 7.54 -11.54
CA VAL A 106 -6.55 7.07 -11.78
C VAL A 106 -6.38 5.70 -11.13
N VAL A 107 -5.94 4.72 -11.90
CA VAL A 107 -5.47 3.42 -11.39
C VAL A 107 -3.94 3.47 -11.44
N PRO A 108 -3.27 3.67 -10.29
CA PRO A 108 -1.83 3.92 -10.28
C PRO A 108 -1.01 2.65 -10.52
N TRP A 109 -1.62 1.46 -10.52
CA TRP A 109 -0.93 0.18 -10.60
C TRP A 109 -1.42 -0.68 -11.78
N PRO A 110 -0.53 -1.20 -12.64
CA PRO A 110 -0.90 -2.19 -13.66
C PRO A 110 -1.21 -3.53 -12.99
N THR A 111 -2.19 -4.27 -13.49
CA THR A 111 -2.47 -5.63 -12.99
C THR A 111 -1.88 -6.68 -13.91
N GLU A 112 -1.39 -7.78 -13.34
CA GLU A 112 -0.84 -8.92 -14.07
C GLU A 112 -1.92 -9.97 -14.41
N LEU A 113 -3.20 -9.66 -14.20
CA LEU A 113 -4.30 -10.58 -14.49
C LEU A 113 -4.19 -11.17 -15.91
N GLU A 114 -3.79 -10.39 -16.92
CA GLU A 114 -3.52 -10.84 -18.29
C GLU A 114 -2.25 -11.70 -18.37
N GLY A 115 -2.35 -12.98 -18.00
CA GLY A 115 -1.22 -13.92 -17.95
C GLY A 115 -1.42 -15.06 -16.95
N THR A 116 -2.48 -14.98 -16.16
CA THR A 116 -2.78 -15.91 -15.05
C THR A 116 -3.50 -17.19 -15.47
N ASP A 117 -3.64 -17.47 -16.78
CA ASP A 117 -4.50 -18.55 -17.29
C ASP A 117 -4.01 -19.95 -16.88
N GLU A 118 -2.70 -20.11 -16.73
CA GLU A 118 -2.03 -21.35 -16.34
C GLU A 118 -2.03 -21.59 -14.82
N TYR A 119 -2.51 -20.63 -14.03
CA TYR A 119 -2.58 -20.76 -12.58
C TYR A 119 -3.92 -21.36 -12.14
N ALA A 120 -3.88 -22.23 -11.13
CA ALA A 120 -5.09 -22.66 -10.45
C ALA A 120 -5.69 -21.52 -9.62
N THR A 121 -4.88 -20.75 -8.89
CA THR A 121 -5.32 -19.51 -8.21
C THR A 121 -4.30 -18.40 -8.36
N TRP A 122 -4.78 -17.16 -8.41
CA TRP A 122 -3.95 -15.96 -8.41
C TRP A 122 -4.69 -14.85 -7.65
N ASP A 123 -4.13 -14.37 -6.56
CA ASP A 123 -4.71 -13.28 -5.78
C ASP A 123 -3.68 -12.16 -5.69
N GLU A 124 -4.01 -11.03 -6.31
CA GLU A 124 -3.20 -9.82 -6.33
C GLU A 124 -3.87 -8.75 -5.45
N ARG A 125 -3.09 -8.06 -4.62
CA ARG A 125 -3.58 -6.98 -3.79
C ARG A 125 -2.54 -5.88 -3.69
N THR A 126 -2.88 -4.72 -4.24
CA THR A 126 -2.07 -3.53 -4.10
C THR A 126 -2.61 -2.66 -2.96
N VAL A 127 -1.75 -2.30 -2.01
CA VAL A 127 -2.09 -1.49 -0.84
C VAL A 127 -1.28 -0.21 -0.84
N VAL A 128 -1.93 0.94 -0.64
CA VAL A 128 -1.24 2.18 -0.27
C VAL A 128 -0.78 2.05 1.17
N VAL A 129 0.53 1.96 1.38
CA VAL A 129 1.12 1.77 2.71
C VAL A 129 1.59 3.08 3.34
N ALA A 130 1.84 4.09 2.51
CA ALA A 130 2.14 5.44 2.99
C ALA A 130 1.89 6.54 1.95
N SER A 131 1.87 7.78 2.42
CA SER A 131 1.94 8.98 1.59
C SER A 131 2.90 10.01 2.19
N LEU A 132 3.56 10.76 1.34
CA LEU A 132 4.42 11.87 1.71
C LEU A 132 4.26 13.00 0.70
N GLY A 133 3.40 13.96 1.04
CA GLY A 133 2.98 15.03 0.12
C GLY A 133 2.18 14.43 -1.02
N ASP A 134 2.60 14.73 -2.25
CA ASP A 134 1.93 14.27 -3.46
C ASP A 134 2.42 12.89 -3.94
N ARG A 135 3.22 12.20 -3.13
CA ARG A 135 3.76 10.87 -3.44
C ARG A 135 3.08 9.79 -2.61
N LEU A 136 2.65 8.72 -3.28
CA LEU A 136 2.07 7.52 -2.68
C LEU A 136 3.05 6.36 -2.76
N PHE A 137 3.05 5.52 -1.72
CA PHE A 137 3.89 4.33 -1.61
C PHE A 137 2.98 3.10 -1.59
N PHE A 138 3.27 2.14 -2.45
CA PHE A 138 2.49 0.92 -2.61
C PHE A 138 3.32 -0.30 -2.28
N LEU A 139 2.67 -1.27 -1.66
CA LEU A 139 3.10 -2.66 -1.71
C LEU A 139 2.05 -3.45 -2.48
N ASP A 140 2.51 -4.26 -3.41
CA ASP A 140 1.69 -5.14 -4.21
C ASP A 140 2.00 -6.58 -3.82
N TYR A 141 0.99 -7.28 -3.33
CA TYR A 141 1.09 -8.65 -2.83
C TYR A 141 0.47 -9.57 -3.87
N THR A 142 1.19 -10.62 -4.24
CA THR A 142 0.74 -11.63 -5.18
C THR A 142 0.84 -12.99 -4.52
N ASP A 143 -0.27 -13.71 -4.46
CA ASP A 143 -0.35 -15.11 -4.06
C ASP A 143 -0.79 -15.95 -5.26
N ALA A 144 0.04 -16.91 -5.67
CA ALA A 144 -0.20 -17.71 -6.86
C ALA A 144 -0.03 -19.20 -6.57
N TYR A 145 -0.88 -20.03 -7.18
CA TYR A 145 -0.75 -21.48 -7.13
C TYR A 145 -0.86 -22.07 -8.53
N ALA A 146 0.20 -22.76 -8.97
CA ALA A 146 0.31 -23.39 -10.28
C ALA A 146 0.43 -24.93 -10.16
N CYS A 147 -0.23 -25.53 -9.16
CA CYS A 147 -0.31 -26.99 -9.00
C CYS A 147 1.01 -27.74 -8.80
N GLY A 148 2.04 -27.02 -8.37
CA GLY A 148 3.24 -27.62 -7.81
C GLY A 148 3.00 -28.16 -6.40
N ALA A 149 4.10 -28.47 -5.70
CA ALA A 149 4.04 -28.93 -4.32
C ALA A 149 3.42 -27.89 -3.36
N HIS A 150 3.46 -26.60 -3.72
CA HIS A 150 2.99 -25.49 -2.90
C HIS A 150 2.69 -24.26 -3.76
N GLY A 151 2.05 -23.24 -3.16
CA GLY A 151 1.88 -21.91 -3.75
C GLY A 151 3.17 -21.09 -3.73
N ASN A 152 3.13 -19.90 -4.30
CA ASN A 152 4.20 -18.91 -4.21
C ASN A 152 3.57 -17.55 -3.89
N GLN A 153 4.21 -16.81 -3.00
CA GLN A 153 3.86 -15.42 -2.73
C GLN A 153 5.01 -14.51 -3.15
N GLY A 154 4.68 -13.29 -3.57
CA GLY A 154 5.62 -12.26 -3.92
C GLY A 154 5.11 -10.88 -3.50
N VAL A 155 6.05 -9.98 -3.24
CA VAL A 155 5.77 -8.58 -2.97
C VAL A 155 6.56 -7.74 -3.97
N ALA A 156 5.91 -6.73 -4.52
CA ALA A 156 6.54 -5.65 -5.25
C ALA A 156 6.29 -4.32 -4.53
N ALA A 157 7.17 -3.36 -4.75
CA ALA A 157 7.03 -2.03 -4.20
C ALA A 157 7.22 -0.98 -5.29
N ALA A 158 6.44 0.09 -5.21
CA ALA A 158 6.61 1.25 -6.08
C ALA A 158 6.12 2.54 -5.41
N THR A 159 6.52 3.65 -6.03
CA THR A 159 6.03 4.98 -5.70
C THR A 159 5.22 5.55 -6.85
N TYR A 160 4.10 6.19 -6.56
CA TYR A 160 3.32 6.95 -7.54
C TYR A 160 3.41 8.44 -7.22
N ASP A 161 3.81 9.22 -8.20
CA ASP A 161 3.83 10.68 -8.13
C ASP A 161 2.53 11.24 -8.71
N LEU A 162 1.69 11.86 -7.88
CA LEU A 162 0.38 12.36 -8.29
C LEU A 162 0.45 13.43 -9.40
N PRO A 163 1.36 14.43 -9.35
CA PRO A 163 1.40 15.50 -10.35
C PRO A 163 1.86 14.99 -11.71
N THR A 164 2.91 14.16 -11.76
CA THR A 164 3.42 13.61 -13.04
C THR A 164 2.67 12.34 -13.48
N ARG A 165 1.81 11.79 -12.63
CA ARG A 165 1.07 10.54 -12.83
C ARG A 165 1.98 9.35 -13.13
N ARG A 166 3.20 9.37 -12.59
CA ARG A 166 4.25 8.39 -12.89
C ARG A 166 4.36 7.37 -11.78
N LEU A 167 4.19 6.09 -12.14
CA LEU A 167 4.59 4.96 -11.30
C LEU A 167 6.09 4.70 -11.49
N THR A 168 6.82 4.58 -10.39
CA THR A 168 8.25 4.24 -10.37
C THR A 168 8.46 3.04 -9.47
N SER A 169 8.84 1.90 -10.06
CA SER A 169 9.21 0.71 -9.30
C SER A 169 10.38 1.02 -8.37
N THR A 170 10.27 0.60 -7.11
CA THR A 170 11.40 0.56 -6.18
C THR A 170 12.06 -0.82 -6.28
N ALA A 171 12.49 -1.18 -7.49
CA ALA A 171 13.18 -2.44 -7.75
C ALA A 171 14.33 -2.64 -6.75
N PRO A 172 14.68 -3.89 -6.42
CA PRO A 172 15.73 -4.13 -5.45
C PRO A 172 17.04 -3.45 -5.82
N ARG A 173 17.60 -2.73 -4.85
CA ARG A 173 18.85 -1.96 -5.03
C ARG A 173 19.96 -2.53 -4.15
N PRO A 174 21.21 -2.50 -4.62
CA PRO A 174 22.36 -2.71 -3.76
C PRO A 174 22.35 -1.71 -2.62
N ALA A 175 22.79 -2.18 -1.46
CA ALA A 175 22.88 -1.41 -0.24
C ALA A 175 23.77 -0.16 -0.36
N GLU A 176 23.30 0.98 0.14
CA GLU A 176 24.22 2.03 0.56
C GLU A 176 25.01 1.56 1.80
N PRO A 177 26.29 1.94 1.97
CA PRO A 177 27.14 1.43 3.07
C PRO A 177 26.53 1.58 4.47
N ARG A 178 25.73 2.63 4.67
CA ARG A 178 25.03 2.87 5.93
C ARG A 178 23.86 1.89 6.15
N LEU A 179 23.07 1.62 5.12
CA LEU A 179 22.00 0.62 5.19
C LEU A 179 22.59 -0.78 5.41
N ALA A 180 23.83 -1.04 4.95
CA ALA A 180 24.54 -2.26 5.27
C ALA A 180 24.79 -2.46 6.76
N ALA A 181 25.25 -1.43 7.47
CA ALA A 181 25.42 -1.54 8.92
C ALA A 181 24.07 -1.82 9.64
N LEU A 182 22.97 -1.20 9.20
CA LEU A 182 21.64 -1.44 9.77
C LEU A 182 21.11 -2.85 9.45
N ALA A 183 21.27 -3.29 8.20
CA ALA A 183 20.86 -4.62 7.77
C ALA A 183 21.69 -5.72 8.45
N ASP A 184 23.01 -5.58 8.53
CA ASP A 184 23.88 -6.54 9.22
C ASP A 184 23.53 -6.66 10.72
N ALA A 185 23.13 -5.55 11.34
CA ALA A 185 22.67 -5.54 12.73
C ALA A 185 21.27 -6.14 12.92
N ALA A 186 20.43 -6.15 11.88
CA ALA A 186 19.06 -6.68 11.95
C ALA A 186 18.97 -8.15 11.51
N LEU A 187 19.82 -8.59 10.58
CA LEU A 187 19.88 -9.94 10.03
C LEU A 187 20.71 -10.87 10.94
N THR A 188 20.40 -10.92 12.23
CA THR A 188 21.15 -11.69 13.24
C THR A 188 20.76 -13.16 13.34
N GLU A 189 19.60 -13.53 12.81
CA GLU A 189 19.13 -14.91 12.87
C GLU A 189 19.97 -15.81 11.95
N PRO A 190 20.42 -16.98 12.46
CA PRO A 190 21.12 -17.96 11.64
C PRO A 190 20.10 -18.60 10.69
N ILE A 191 20.10 -18.13 9.45
CA ILE A 191 19.20 -18.60 8.41
C ILE A 191 20.04 -19.25 7.32
N ASP A 192 19.53 -20.36 6.79
CA ASP A 192 20.12 -21.04 5.64
C ASP A 192 19.96 -20.15 4.39
N ARG A 193 20.93 -19.25 4.20
CA ARG A 193 21.02 -18.36 3.04
C ARG A 193 21.40 -19.19 1.82
N LEU A 194 20.64 -19.04 0.75
CA LEU A 194 20.93 -19.70 -0.52
C LEU A 194 21.96 -18.93 -1.36
N ASP A 195 22.03 -17.61 -1.17
CA ASP A 195 22.79 -16.72 -2.05
C ASP A 195 24.02 -16.15 -1.35
N ALA A 196 25.16 -16.15 -2.06
CA ALA A 196 26.39 -15.52 -1.61
C ALA A 196 26.38 -13.99 -1.75
N ASP A 197 25.43 -13.44 -2.53
CA ASP A 197 25.37 -12.03 -2.93
C ASP A 197 24.88 -11.08 -1.83
N GLY A 198 24.69 -11.60 -0.61
CA GLY A 198 24.27 -10.82 0.55
C GLY A 198 22.77 -10.52 0.56
N TRP A 199 22.39 -9.47 1.28
CA TRP A 199 21.00 -9.04 1.42
C TRP A 199 20.66 -7.94 0.39
N GLN A 200 19.37 -7.78 0.13
CA GLN A 200 18.80 -6.82 -0.82
C GLN A 200 17.75 -5.94 -0.13
N ILE A 201 17.45 -4.77 -0.71
CA ILE A 201 16.33 -3.92 -0.28
C ILE A 201 15.13 -4.25 -1.16
N GLY A 202 14.01 -4.72 -0.59
CA GLY A 202 12.77 -4.94 -1.34
C GLY A 202 11.89 -3.69 -1.43
N ALA A 203 11.73 -2.99 -0.31
CA ALA A 203 10.88 -1.81 -0.24
C ALA A 203 11.52 -0.71 0.61
N THR A 204 11.17 0.53 0.31
CA THR A 204 11.53 1.71 1.12
C THR A 204 10.32 2.62 1.20
N VAL A 205 9.82 2.87 2.40
CA VAL A 205 8.60 3.66 2.66
C VAL A 205 8.87 4.71 3.75
N PRO A 206 8.17 5.85 3.77
CA PRO A 206 8.33 6.81 4.86
C PRO A 206 7.78 6.23 6.15
N SER A 207 8.46 6.55 7.25
CA SER A 207 8.13 6.08 8.60
C SER A 207 8.34 7.20 9.61
N TRP A 208 7.51 7.23 10.64
CA TRP A 208 7.65 8.16 11.76
C TRP A 208 8.12 7.38 12.99
N THR A 209 9.30 7.70 13.48
CA THR A 209 9.83 7.15 14.74
C THR A 209 9.83 8.26 15.77
N GLY A 210 8.80 8.29 16.62
CA GLY A 210 8.52 9.47 17.44
C GLY A 210 8.31 10.69 16.55
N ASP A 211 8.87 11.83 16.92
CA ASP A 211 8.71 13.10 16.18
C ASP A 211 9.56 13.21 14.91
N ARG A 212 10.26 12.14 14.52
CA ARG A 212 11.18 12.14 13.38
C ARG A 212 10.61 11.38 12.20
N LEU A 213 10.48 12.10 11.08
CA LEU A 213 10.30 11.50 9.77
C LEU A 213 11.61 10.88 9.30
N GLY A 214 11.53 9.61 8.93
CA GLY A 214 12.60 8.88 8.27
C GLY A 214 12.02 7.90 7.26
N ALA A 215 12.73 6.82 7.03
CA ALA A 215 12.29 5.72 6.17
C ALA A 215 12.30 4.40 6.94
N ARG A 216 11.51 3.45 6.45
CA ARG A 216 11.60 2.04 6.82
C ARG A 216 11.93 1.25 5.58
N HIS A 217 12.90 0.35 5.70
CA HIS A 217 13.37 -0.48 4.59
C HIS A 217 13.04 -1.93 4.86
N LEU A 218 12.43 -2.62 3.91
CA LEU A 218 12.37 -4.08 3.93
C LEU A 218 13.68 -4.59 3.35
N VAL A 219 14.50 -5.23 4.18
CA VAL A 219 15.73 -5.90 3.73
C VAL A 219 15.50 -7.40 3.74
N PHE A 220 16.01 -8.12 2.76
CA PHE A 220 15.79 -9.57 2.67
C PHE A 220 17.01 -10.32 2.12
N VAL A 221 17.07 -11.61 2.42
CA VAL A 221 17.99 -12.59 1.83
C VAL A 221 17.19 -13.73 1.23
N SER A 222 17.75 -14.42 0.24
CA SER A 222 17.14 -15.63 -0.34
C SER A 222 17.33 -16.83 0.59
N THR A 223 16.29 -17.65 0.69
CA THR A 223 16.18 -18.80 1.59
C THR A 223 15.39 -19.93 0.93
N CYS A 224 15.33 -21.11 1.55
CA CYS A 224 14.44 -22.16 1.10
C CYS A 224 12.95 -21.78 1.29
N TYR A 225 12.03 -22.38 0.52
CA TYR A 225 10.58 -22.09 0.56
C TYR A 225 9.96 -22.07 1.97
N ALA A 226 10.39 -22.98 2.84
CA ALA A 226 9.88 -23.12 4.21
C ALA A 226 10.76 -22.45 5.27
N CYS A 227 11.87 -21.84 4.85
CA CYS A 227 12.85 -21.19 5.72
C CYS A 227 12.57 -19.68 5.87
N GLY A 228 11.79 -19.11 4.96
CA GLY A 228 11.48 -17.69 4.90
C GLY A 228 10.45 -17.23 5.94
N ASN A 229 10.35 -15.92 6.13
CA ASN A 229 9.24 -15.28 6.84
C ASN A 229 8.17 -14.72 5.88
N GLY A 230 8.44 -14.74 4.56
CA GLY A 230 7.46 -14.37 3.57
C GLY A 230 7.27 -12.88 3.33
N GLU A 231 8.05 -12.02 3.98
CA GLU A 231 7.86 -10.56 3.91
C GLU A 231 8.07 -9.98 2.51
N TRP A 232 8.94 -10.58 1.69
CA TRP A 232 9.13 -10.20 0.29
C TRP A 232 8.70 -11.27 -0.72
N SER A 233 8.89 -12.54 -0.40
CA SER A 233 8.43 -13.68 -1.20
C SER A 233 8.47 -14.97 -0.40
N SER A 234 7.89 -16.06 -0.92
CA SER A 234 7.99 -17.38 -0.29
C SER A 234 9.42 -17.92 -0.16
N TYR A 235 10.39 -17.33 -0.85
CA TYR A 235 11.79 -17.77 -0.85
C TYR A 235 12.71 -16.76 -0.18
N THR A 236 12.18 -15.89 0.67
CA THR A 236 12.98 -14.86 1.33
C THR A 236 12.69 -14.77 2.81
N TRP A 237 13.72 -14.37 3.55
CA TRP A 237 13.61 -13.93 4.93
C TRP A 237 14.16 -12.53 5.05
N GLY A 238 13.46 -11.67 5.79
CA GLY A 238 13.87 -10.29 5.91
C GLY A 238 13.06 -9.48 6.93
N PRO A 239 13.70 -8.67 7.78
CA PRO A 239 13.01 -7.71 8.63
C PRO A 239 12.79 -6.37 7.94
N TRP A 240 11.84 -5.61 8.47
CA TRP A 240 11.80 -4.17 8.27
C TRP A 240 12.75 -3.47 9.24
N ILE A 241 13.62 -2.60 8.73
CA ILE A 241 14.55 -1.80 9.51
C ILE A 241 14.14 -0.32 9.48
N GLU A 242 14.12 0.31 10.66
CA GLU A 242 13.88 1.75 10.78
C GLU A 242 15.15 2.54 10.48
N ASP A 243 14.98 3.64 9.79
CA ASP A 243 16.02 4.57 9.42
C ASP A 243 15.57 6.00 9.67
N VAL A 244 16.30 6.70 10.54
CA VAL A 244 16.03 8.11 10.85
C VAL A 244 16.33 9.06 9.69
N ARG A 245 16.92 8.58 8.59
CA ARG A 245 17.17 9.36 7.39
C ARG A 245 16.09 9.12 6.34
N LEU A 246 15.64 10.22 5.75
CA LEU A 246 14.81 10.21 4.56
C LEU A 246 15.70 10.20 3.31
N PRO A 247 15.35 9.46 2.24
CA PRO A 247 16.01 9.59 0.94
C PRO A 247 16.07 11.04 0.45
N ASP A 248 17.15 11.40 -0.25
CA ASP A 248 17.44 12.80 -0.58
C ASP A 248 16.43 13.46 -1.50
N ASP A 249 15.82 12.67 -2.38
CA ASP A 249 14.82 13.09 -3.36
C ASP A 249 13.39 13.15 -2.77
N TRP A 250 13.21 12.82 -1.49
CA TRP A 250 11.90 12.83 -0.84
C TRP A 250 11.62 14.19 -0.18
N PRO A 251 10.35 14.64 -0.19
CA PRO A 251 9.96 15.86 0.51
C PRO A 251 10.26 15.78 2.01
N ARG A 252 10.75 16.88 2.60
CA ARG A 252 11.03 16.97 4.05
C ARG A 252 10.09 17.99 4.68
N PRO A 253 8.81 17.61 4.93
CA PRO A 253 7.86 18.53 5.53
C PRO A 253 8.25 18.86 6.98
N ASP A 254 7.97 20.09 7.40
CA ASP A 254 8.02 20.52 8.80
C ASP A 254 6.60 20.91 9.24
N PRO A 255 5.70 19.93 9.45
CA PRO A 255 4.31 20.22 9.72
C PRO A 255 4.14 20.72 11.16
N PRO A 256 3.09 21.49 11.51
CA PRO A 256 2.88 22.02 12.86
C PRO A 256 2.89 20.94 13.96
N PRO A 257 3.18 21.29 15.22
CA PRO A 257 3.28 20.33 16.32
C PRO A 257 2.08 19.40 16.48
N ALA A 258 0.86 19.91 16.27
CA ALA A 258 -0.37 19.13 16.34
C ALA A 258 -0.47 18.07 15.23
N VAL A 259 -0.02 18.41 14.01
CA VAL A 259 0.06 17.47 12.88
C VAL A 259 1.11 16.40 13.15
N ARG A 260 2.28 16.78 13.67
CA ARG A 260 3.31 15.81 14.11
C ARG A 260 2.77 14.87 15.18
N ALA A 261 2.06 15.40 16.18
CA ALA A 261 1.45 14.56 17.22
C ALA A 261 0.47 13.53 16.63
N ALA A 262 -0.32 13.92 15.61
CA ALA A 262 -1.20 12.99 14.91
C ALA A 262 -0.44 11.90 14.13
N LEU A 263 0.77 12.20 13.65
CA LEU A 263 1.67 11.26 12.96
C LEU A 263 2.44 10.31 13.89
N ILE A 264 2.37 10.51 15.21
CA ILE A 264 2.99 9.65 16.23
C ILE A 264 2.00 8.65 16.82
N GLY A 265 0.70 8.83 16.58
CA GLY A 265 -0.37 7.99 17.14
C GLY A 265 -0.31 6.52 16.70
N ASP A 266 -1.31 5.73 17.10
CA ASP A 266 -1.20 4.26 17.07
C ASP A 266 -1.09 3.62 15.68
N SER A 267 -1.35 4.31 14.56
CA SER A 267 -1.24 3.76 13.20
C SER A 267 -1.33 4.78 12.02
N PRO A 268 -0.78 6.01 12.10
CA PRO A 268 -0.72 6.89 10.94
C PRO A 268 0.19 6.26 9.88
N ARG A 269 -0.26 6.33 8.64
CA ARG A 269 0.44 5.74 7.50
C ARG A 269 0.91 6.81 6.53
N GLY A 270 0.30 7.98 6.50
CA GLY A 270 0.78 9.03 5.62
C GLY A 270 0.36 10.44 6.00
N LEU A 271 1.09 11.37 5.41
CA LEU A 271 0.88 12.80 5.43
C LEU A 271 0.73 13.27 3.99
N SER A 272 -0.28 14.09 3.70
CA SER A 272 -0.36 14.84 2.44
C SER A 272 -0.69 16.30 2.71
N TRP A 273 -0.28 17.19 1.81
CA TRP A 273 -0.50 18.63 1.91
C TRP A 273 -0.56 19.22 0.50
N GLY A 274 -1.06 20.43 0.38
CA GLY A 274 -1.07 21.18 -0.87
C GLY A 274 -1.50 22.62 -0.61
N LEU A 275 -1.31 23.50 -1.58
CA LEU A 275 -1.78 24.88 -1.50
C LEU A 275 -3.31 24.93 -1.41
N ALA A 276 -3.84 25.86 -0.63
CA ALA A 276 -5.27 26.12 -0.58
C ALA A 276 -5.64 26.96 -1.79
N ASP A 277 -6.23 26.34 -2.81
CA ASP A 277 -6.93 27.08 -3.86
C ASP A 277 -8.46 26.94 -3.72
N ALA A 278 -9.21 27.84 -4.34
CA ALA A 278 -10.66 27.90 -4.20
C ALA A 278 -11.42 26.87 -5.06
N THR A 279 -10.74 26.09 -5.92
CA THR A 279 -11.39 25.28 -6.97
C THR A 279 -11.97 23.96 -6.44
N TRP A 280 -11.40 23.40 -5.37
CA TRP A 280 -11.92 22.15 -4.78
C TRP A 280 -13.31 22.31 -4.11
N ARG A 281 -13.77 23.55 -3.86
CA ARG A 281 -15.04 23.84 -3.18
C ARG A 281 -16.28 23.47 -3.98
N ALA A 282 -16.21 23.50 -5.32
CA ALA A 282 -17.34 23.18 -6.21
C ALA A 282 -17.79 21.71 -6.10
N THR A 283 -17.06 20.92 -5.33
CA THR A 283 -17.02 19.49 -5.40
C THR A 283 -17.70 18.78 -4.23
N PHE A 284 -17.79 19.44 -3.08
CA PHE A 284 -18.46 18.93 -1.88
C PHE A 284 -19.85 19.54 -1.66
N THR A 285 -20.24 20.51 -2.47
CA THR A 285 -21.60 21.04 -2.49
C THR A 285 -22.47 20.08 -3.29
N PRO A 286 -23.50 19.45 -2.70
CA PRO A 286 -24.48 18.67 -3.46
C PRO A 286 -25.08 19.56 -4.55
N ARG A 287 -25.14 19.07 -5.80
CA ARG A 287 -25.99 19.68 -6.83
C ARG A 287 -27.45 19.29 -6.60
#